data_AF-A0A485LSE9-F1
#
_entry.id   AF-A0A485LSE9-F1
#
_cell.length_a   1.000
_cell.length_b   1.000
_cell.length_c   1.000
_cell.angle_alpha   90.00
_cell.angle_beta   90.00
_cell.angle_gamma   90.00
#
_symmetry.space_group_name_H-M   'P 1'
#
loop_
_entity.id
_entity.type
_entity.pdbx_description
1 polymer ?
#
loop_
_entity_poly.entity_id
_entity_poly.type
_entity_poly.pdbx_seq_one_letter_code
_entity_poly.pdbx_strand_id
1 'polypeptide(L)'
;MAMTTPTTTWFAAKQGDLVTLKTLIEVDGHSFDQVDFELKTPFYYACTYDKPHVHQHLHQRYVAENVVVPEEQRTWCIMTIEDVIAKRDKAARDANLSVWDAAAQGTRAVYAHTGKTALYEASVASQAATTAMLYTFFQTNVGADEFAVHVKESRDASPSEIIHRILDGYMSMKEVMMYEKTLM
;
A
#
# COMPACT_ATOMS: atom_id res chain seq x y z
N MET A 1 -31.74 11.41 -28.67
CA MET A 1 -30.70 10.50 -29.17
C MET A 1 -29.53 10.56 -28.19
N ALA A 2 -29.34 9.52 -27.38
CA ALA A 2 -28.16 9.44 -26.52
C ALA A 2 -26.94 9.25 -27.43
N MET A 3 -25.97 10.16 -27.34
CA MET A 3 -24.66 9.97 -27.98
C MET A 3 -23.96 8.84 -27.24
N THR A 4 -24.14 7.60 -27.70
CA THR A 4 -23.29 6.49 -27.28
C THR A 4 -21.90 6.75 -27.84
N THR A 5 -21.00 7.27 -27.01
CA THR A 5 -19.58 7.39 -27.34
C THR A 5 -19.10 6.04 -27.87
N PRO A 6 -18.45 5.97 -29.05
CA PRO A 6 -17.98 4.70 -29.58
C PRO A 6 -17.00 4.07 -28.59
N THR A 7 -17.26 2.82 -28.21
CA THR A 7 -16.41 2.04 -27.33
C THR A 7 -15.18 1.58 -28.11
N THR A 8 -14.05 2.23 -27.89
CA THR A 8 -12.78 1.91 -28.57
C THR A 8 -11.81 1.19 -27.65
N THR A 9 -10.78 0.55 -28.22
CA THR A 9 -9.73 -0.14 -27.47
C THR A 9 -8.98 0.81 -26.52
N TRP A 10 -8.69 2.04 -26.95
CA TRP A 10 -8.04 3.05 -26.10
C TRP A 10 -8.98 3.59 -25.01
N PHE A 11 -10.29 3.72 -25.26
CA PHE A 11 -11.25 4.10 -24.22
C PHE A 11 -11.38 3.02 -23.16
N ALA A 12 -11.53 1.75 -23.56
CA ALA A 12 -11.55 0.61 -22.65
C ALA A 12 -10.25 0.53 -21.83
N ALA A 13 -9.10 0.76 -22.47
CA ALA A 13 -7.81 0.76 -21.79
C ALA A 13 -7.66 1.90 -20.78
N LYS A 14 -8.15 3.10 -21.11
CA LYS A 14 -8.17 4.25 -20.21
C LYS A 14 -9.05 4.02 -18.98
N GLN A 15 -10.21 3.37 -19.15
CA GLN A 15 -11.09 3.04 -18.02
C GLN A 15 -10.58 1.86 -17.18
N GLY A 16 -9.73 1.01 -17.75
CA GLY A 16 -9.31 -0.24 -17.13
C GLY A 16 -10.31 -1.38 -17.31
N ASP A 17 -11.21 -1.25 -18.30
CA ASP A 17 -12.22 -2.26 -18.61
C ASP A 17 -11.60 -3.39 -19.44
N LEU A 18 -11.01 -4.35 -18.73
CA LEU A 18 -10.36 -5.49 -19.36
C LEU A 18 -11.34 -6.38 -20.14
N VAL A 19 -12.60 -6.49 -19.69
CA VAL A 19 -13.59 -7.35 -20.34
C VAL A 19 -13.94 -6.78 -21.71
N THR A 20 -14.30 -5.51 -21.75
CA THR A 20 -14.58 -4.82 -23.02
C THR A 20 -13.37 -4.80 -23.92
N LEU A 21 -12.17 -4.53 -23.38
CA LEU A 21 -10.95 -4.54 -24.19
C LEU A 21 -10.69 -5.90 -24.86
N LYS A 22 -10.86 -7.00 -24.11
CA LYS A 22 -10.73 -8.35 -24.66
C LYS A 22 -11.75 -8.60 -25.74
N THR A 23 -13.03 -8.27 -25.52
CA THR A 23 -14.07 -8.43 -26.54
C THR A 23 -13.71 -7.69 -27.83
N LEU A 24 -13.29 -6.43 -27.72
CA LEU A 24 -12.92 -5.63 -28.88
C LEU A 24 -11.76 -6.26 -29.67
N ILE A 25 -10.73 -6.77 -28.99
CA ILE A 25 -9.54 -7.33 -29.66
C ILE A 25 -9.79 -8.76 -30.16
N GLU A 26 -10.39 -9.62 -29.33
CA GLU A 26 -10.49 -11.06 -29.55
C GLU A 26 -11.71 -11.48 -30.37
N VAL A 27 -12.81 -10.76 -30.21
CA VAL A 27 -14.09 -11.11 -30.84
C VAL A 27 -14.33 -10.20 -32.04
N ASP A 28 -14.20 -8.89 -31.84
CA ASP A 28 -14.54 -7.90 -32.86
C ASP A 28 -13.35 -7.60 -33.80
N GLY A 29 -12.15 -8.09 -33.47
CA GLY A 29 -10.96 -8.00 -34.32
C GLY A 29 -10.35 -6.60 -34.40
N HIS A 30 -10.62 -5.73 -33.44
CA HIS A 30 -9.96 -4.42 -33.35
C HIS A 30 -8.47 -4.57 -33.08
N SER A 31 -7.67 -3.72 -33.71
CA SER A 31 -6.24 -3.66 -33.46
C SER A 31 -5.95 -3.14 -32.04
N PHE A 32 -5.10 -3.88 -31.32
CA PHE A 32 -4.69 -3.58 -29.95
C PHE A 32 -3.58 -2.52 -29.87
N ASP A 33 -2.92 -2.27 -31.00
CA ASP A 33 -1.83 -1.32 -31.21
C ASP A 33 -2.26 -0.10 -32.04
N GLN A 34 -3.53 0.00 -32.40
CA GLN A 34 -4.06 1.13 -33.16
C GLN A 34 -3.89 2.43 -32.38
N VAL A 35 -3.28 3.41 -33.02
CA VAL A 35 -3.17 4.76 -32.47
C VAL A 35 -4.47 5.54 -32.63
N ASP A 36 -4.76 6.39 -31.65
CA ASP A 36 -5.84 7.38 -31.73
C ASP A 36 -5.41 8.65 -32.49
N PHE A 37 -6.26 9.68 -32.47
CA PHE A 37 -6.00 10.97 -33.11
C PHE A 37 -4.84 11.76 -32.46
N GLU A 38 -4.42 11.38 -31.25
CA GLU A 38 -3.27 11.94 -30.53
C GLU A 38 -2.01 11.08 -30.70
N LEU A 39 -2.04 10.08 -31.61
CA LEU A 39 -0.96 9.13 -31.87
C LEU A 39 -0.64 8.22 -30.66
N LYS A 40 -1.62 7.98 -29.79
CA LYS A 40 -1.48 7.16 -28.58
C LYS A 40 -2.15 5.80 -28.76
N THR A 41 -1.48 4.73 -28.35
CA THR A 41 -2.06 3.38 -28.35
C THR A 41 -2.84 3.10 -27.06
N PRO A 42 -3.68 2.05 -27.04
CA PRO A 42 -4.26 1.52 -25.80
C PRO A 42 -3.21 1.24 -24.72
N PHE A 43 -1.99 0.84 -25.11
CA PHE A 43 -0.88 0.56 -24.20
C PHE A 43 -0.48 1.82 -23.40
N TYR A 44 -0.35 2.96 -24.08
CA TYR A 44 -0.06 4.25 -23.45
C TYR A 44 -1.11 4.61 -22.38
N TYR A 45 -2.40 4.45 -22.69
CA TYR A 45 -3.47 4.77 -21.77
C TYR A 45 -3.50 3.84 -20.56
N ALA A 46 -3.33 2.54 -20.78
CA ALA A 46 -3.26 1.57 -19.71
C ALA A 46 -2.15 1.90 -18.69
N CYS A 47 -1.03 2.41 -19.20
CA CYS A 47 0.11 2.77 -18.39
C CYS A 47 -0.09 4.11 -17.65
N THR A 48 -0.49 5.16 -18.38
CA THR A 48 -0.67 6.52 -17.84
C THR A 48 -1.75 6.58 -16.76
N TYR A 49 -2.78 5.74 -16.86
CA TYR A 49 -3.92 5.72 -15.94
C TYR A 49 -3.85 4.59 -14.90
N ASP A 50 -2.69 3.96 -14.71
CA ASP A 50 -2.44 2.90 -13.73
C ASP A 50 -3.46 1.74 -13.81
N LYS A 51 -3.60 1.17 -15.02
CA LYS A 51 -4.49 0.04 -15.31
C LYS A 51 -3.67 -1.23 -15.55
N PRO A 52 -3.06 -1.83 -14.52
CA PRO A 52 -2.07 -2.90 -14.69
C PRO A 52 -2.62 -4.18 -15.32
N HIS A 53 -3.88 -4.56 -15.07
CA HIS A 53 -4.44 -5.77 -15.70
C HIS A 53 -4.63 -5.60 -17.20
N VAL A 54 -5.04 -4.40 -17.62
CA VAL A 54 -5.09 -4.05 -19.03
C VAL A 54 -3.67 -3.95 -19.61
N HIS A 55 -2.77 -3.27 -18.91
CA HIS A 55 -1.39 -3.10 -19.35
C HIS A 55 -0.69 -4.45 -19.55
N GLN A 56 -0.86 -5.38 -18.60
CA GLN A 56 -0.33 -6.75 -18.68
C GLN A 56 -0.92 -7.51 -19.86
N HIS A 57 -2.24 -7.43 -20.08
CA HIS A 57 -2.88 -8.09 -21.22
C HIS A 57 -2.36 -7.55 -22.56
N LEU A 58 -2.26 -6.22 -22.70
CA LEU A 58 -1.70 -5.60 -23.90
C LEU A 58 -0.24 -5.97 -24.09
N HIS A 59 0.58 -5.96 -23.03
CA HIS A 59 1.98 -6.37 -23.11
C HIS A 59 2.13 -7.80 -23.61
N GLN A 60 1.32 -8.74 -23.11
CA GLN A 60 1.30 -10.12 -23.58
C GLN A 60 0.97 -10.21 -25.07
N ARG A 61 0.09 -9.35 -25.58
CA ARG A 61 -0.22 -9.27 -27.02
C ARG A 61 0.96 -8.78 -27.85
N TYR A 62 1.61 -7.69 -27.44
CA TYR A 62 2.82 -7.21 -28.13
C TYR A 62 3.89 -8.31 -28.22
N VAL A 63 4.09 -9.07 -27.14
CA VAL A 63 5.04 -10.20 -27.12
C VAL A 63 4.56 -11.36 -28.01
N ALA A 64 3.29 -11.76 -27.90
CA ALA A 64 2.74 -12.89 -28.63
C ALA A 64 2.69 -12.67 -30.14
N GLU A 65 2.37 -11.45 -30.57
CA GLU A 65 2.23 -11.06 -31.98
C GLU A 65 3.53 -10.47 -32.54
N ASN A 66 4.60 -10.45 -31.74
CA ASN A 66 5.92 -9.93 -32.09
C ASN A 66 5.87 -8.48 -32.62
N VAL A 67 4.98 -7.67 -32.03
CA VAL A 67 4.82 -6.25 -32.34
C VAL A 67 5.72 -5.44 -31.39
N VAL A 68 6.43 -4.46 -31.93
CA VAL A 68 7.30 -3.59 -31.13
C VAL A 68 6.48 -2.40 -30.63
N VAL A 69 6.39 -2.24 -29.30
CA VAL A 69 5.79 -1.03 -28.71
C VAL A 69 6.61 0.20 -29.14
N PRO A 70 6.02 1.29 -29.61
CA PRO A 70 6.75 2.51 -29.93
C PRO A 70 7.60 3.01 -28.76
N GLU A 71 8.86 3.39 -29.01
CA GLU A 71 9.81 3.79 -27.96
C GLU A 71 9.31 4.98 -27.14
N GLU A 72 8.77 6.01 -27.81
CA GLU A 72 8.20 7.19 -27.16
C GLU A 72 7.09 6.84 -26.15
N GLN A 73 6.28 5.82 -26.47
CA GLN A 73 5.21 5.36 -25.59
C GLN A 73 5.73 4.52 -24.43
N ARG A 74 6.85 3.80 -24.62
CA ARG A 74 7.56 3.12 -23.54
C ARG A 74 8.21 4.10 -22.58
N THR A 75 8.79 5.19 -23.08
CA THR A 75 9.39 6.23 -22.22
C THR A 75 8.35 6.94 -21.35
N TRP A 76 7.11 7.07 -21.83
CA TRP A 76 6.02 7.67 -21.06
C TRP A 76 5.40 6.72 -20.02
N CYS A 77 5.72 5.43 -20.08
CA CYS A 77 5.48 4.52 -18.97
C CYS A 77 6.48 4.80 -17.84
N ILE A 78 6.16 5.80 -17.01
CA ILE A 78 6.98 6.19 -15.84
C ILE A 78 7.06 5.03 -14.82
N MET A 79 6.14 4.06 -14.86
CA MET A 79 6.16 2.87 -14.02
C MET A 79 6.23 1.61 -14.89
N THR A 80 7.18 0.73 -14.59
CA THR A 80 7.22 -0.60 -15.18
C THR A 80 6.09 -1.46 -14.61
N ILE A 81 5.70 -2.52 -15.32
CA ILE A 81 4.78 -3.55 -14.78
C ILE A 81 5.31 -4.07 -13.43
N GLU A 82 6.63 -4.20 -13.32
CA GLU A 82 7.34 -4.63 -12.12
C GLU A 82 7.15 -3.63 -10.96
N ASP A 83 7.18 -2.32 -11.22
CA ASP A 83 6.92 -1.29 -10.20
C ASP A 83 5.47 -1.33 -9.69
N VAL A 84 4.51 -1.56 -10.57
CA VAL A 84 3.08 -1.66 -10.18
C VAL A 84 2.83 -2.95 -9.40
N ILE A 85 3.43 -4.07 -9.79
CA ILE A 85 3.38 -5.32 -9.04
C ILE A 85 4.05 -5.14 -7.68
N ALA A 86 5.26 -4.58 -7.62
CA ALA A 86 5.95 -4.33 -6.36
C ALA A 86 5.15 -3.41 -5.43
N LYS A 87 4.50 -2.37 -5.97
CA LYS A 87 3.65 -1.46 -5.20
C LYS A 87 2.38 -2.15 -4.69
N ARG A 88 1.78 -3.04 -5.49
CA ARG A 88 0.59 -3.81 -5.09
C ARG A 88 0.91 -4.95 -4.13
N ASP A 89 2.03 -5.63 -4.30
CA ASP A 89 2.54 -6.63 -3.37
C ASP A 89 2.96 -5.99 -2.05
N LYS A 90 3.50 -4.77 -2.09
CA LYS A 90 3.73 -3.97 -0.91
C LYS A 90 2.40 -3.59 -0.26
N ALA A 91 1.42 -3.08 -1.01
CA ALA A 91 0.12 -2.71 -0.45
C ALA A 91 -0.67 -3.92 0.11
N ALA A 92 -0.61 -5.09 -0.55
CA ALA A 92 -1.25 -6.33 -0.10
C ALA A 92 -0.52 -6.94 1.10
N ARG A 93 0.82 -6.82 1.15
CA ARG A 93 1.59 -7.12 2.37
C ARG A 93 1.20 -6.16 3.47
N ASP A 94 1.27 -4.85 3.26
CA ASP A 94 0.91 -3.82 4.24
C ASP A 94 -0.54 -3.98 4.75
N ALA A 95 -1.47 -4.47 3.93
CA ALA A 95 -2.85 -4.76 4.31
C ALA A 95 -3.02 -6.07 5.11
N ASN A 96 -2.13 -7.05 4.92
CA ASN A 96 -2.13 -8.32 5.65
C ASN A 96 -1.10 -8.36 6.80
N LEU A 97 -0.28 -7.32 6.92
CA LEU A 97 0.70 -7.19 7.97
C LEU A 97 -0.04 -6.96 9.28
N SER A 98 0.22 -7.82 10.26
CA SER A 98 -0.24 -7.56 11.61
C SER A 98 0.40 -6.27 12.12
N VAL A 99 -0.25 -5.58 13.05
CA VAL A 99 0.26 -4.36 13.71
C VAL A 99 1.72 -4.53 14.18
N TRP A 100 2.10 -5.77 14.51
CA TRP A 100 3.40 -6.21 14.98
C TRP A 100 4.48 -6.21 13.89
N ASP A 101 4.15 -6.68 12.69
CA ASP A 101 5.08 -6.73 11.57
C ASP A 101 5.32 -5.33 10.98
N ALA A 102 4.31 -4.44 11.07
CA ALA A 102 4.37 -3.10 10.48
C ALA A 102 5.19 -2.16 11.36
N ALA A 103 5.08 -2.33 12.69
CA ALA A 103 5.96 -1.68 13.65
C ALA A 103 7.43 -2.11 13.48
N ALA A 104 7.70 -3.39 13.17
CA ALA A 104 9.05 -3.89 12.94
C ALA A 104 9.70 -3.35 11.64
N GLN A 105 8.89 -2.97 10.65
CA GLN A 105 9.36 -2.48 9.34
C GLN A 105 9.38 -0.95 9.21
N GLY A 106 9.04 -0.21 10.27
CA GLY A 106 9.06 1.26 10.27
C GLY A 106 8.06 1.89 9.28
N THR A 107 7.10 1.12 8.78
CA THR A 107 6.00 1.64 7.97
C THR A 107 4.98 2.32 8.87
N ARG A 108 4.39 3.40 8.35
CA ARG A 108 3.44 4.33 8.99
C ARG A 108 2.09 3.70 9.40
N ALA A 109 2.06 2.43 9.80
CA ALA A 109 0.87 1.79 10.37
C ALA A 109 0.73 2.20 11.85
N VAL A 110 0.39 3.47 12.04
CA VAL A 110 0.12 4.06 13.36
C VAL A 110 -1.19 3.51 13.94
N TYR A 111 -2.04 2.85 13.16
CA TYR A 111 -3.35 2.37 13.57
C TYR A 111 -3.59 0.89 13.22
N ALA A 112 -4.05 0.14 14.21
CA ALA A 112 -4.65 -1.18 14.05
C ALA A 112 -6.01 -1.09 13.33
N HIS A 113 -6.51 -2.23 12.85
CA HIS A 113 -7.86 -2.43 12.30
C HIS A 113 -8.99 -1.91 13.22
N THR A 114 -8.71 -1.75 14.51
CA THR A 114 -9.62 -1.24 15.56
C THR A 114 -9.69 0.30 15.60
N GLY A 115 -8.90 1.00 14.78
CA GLY A 115 -8.75 2.46 14.84
C GLY A 115 -7.92 2.95 16.02
N LYS A 116 -7.30 2.04 16.79
CA LYS A 116 -6.40 2.34 17.91
C LYS A 116 -4.94 2.11 17.53
N THR A 117 -4.02 2.76 18.22
CA THR A 117 -2.60 2.64 17.87
C THR A 117 -1.98 1.35 18.37
N ALA A 118 -0.86 0.95 17.75
CA ALA A 118 -0.07 -0.17 18.24
C ALA A 118 0.35 0.01 19.71
N LEU A 119 0.71 1.24 20.09
CA LEU A 119 1.08 1.59 21.46
C LEU A 119 -0.08 1.36 22.43
N TYR A 120 -1.30 1.75 22.05
CA TYR A 120 -2.51 1.52 22.83
C TYR A 120 -2.75 0.03 23.08
N GLU A 121 -2.75 -0.78 22.02
CA GLU A 121 -3.04 -2.22 22.12
C GLU A 121 -2.01 -2.95 22.98
N ALA A 122 -0.72 -2.65 22.80
CA ALA A 122 0.35 -3.20 23.63
C ALA A 122 0.21 -2.81 25.12
N SER A 123 -0.23 -1.57 25.37
CA SER A 123 -0.40 -1.03 26.72
C SER A 123 -1.60 -1.66 27.44
N VAL A 124 -2.72 -1.88 26.75
CA VAL A 124 -3.89 -2.59 27.28
C VAL A 124 -3.57 -4.07 27.54
N ALA A 125 -2.84 -4.70 26.63
CA ALA A 125 -2.38 -6.09 26.77
C ALA A 125 -1.27 -6.28 27.83
N SER A 126 -0.82 -5.20 28.49
CA SER A 126 0.23 -5.23 29.52
C SER A 126 1.56 -5.82 29.05
N GLN A 127 1.92 -5.62 27.78
CA GLN A 127 3.17 -6.13 27.21
C GLN A 127 4.31 -5.13 27.39
N ALA A 128 5.05 -5.26 28.49
CA ALA A 128 6.03 -4.26 28.91
C ALA A 128 7.14 -3.98 27.88
N ALA A 129 7.84 -5.01 27.37
CA ALA A 129 8.91 -4.81 26.37
C ALA A 129 8.38 -4.20 25.09
N THR A 130 7.23 -4.69 24.61
CA THR A 130 6.57 -4.11 23.44
C THR A 130 6.27 -2.64 23.63
N THR A 131 5.60 -2.28 24.73
CA THR A 131 5.19 -0.90 24.98
C THR A 131 6.41 0.01 25.04
N ALA A 132 7.52 -0.43 25.64
CA ALA A 132 8.76 0.34 25.68
C ALA A 132 9.39 0.54 24.28
N MET A 133 9.33 -0.48 23.42
CA MET A 133 9.83 -0.40 22.05
C MET A 133 8.99 0.58 21.23
N LEU A 134 7.67 0.45 21.31
CA LEU A 134 6.72 1.31 20.61
C LEU A 134 6.77 2.75 21.13
N TYR A 135 6.93 2.96 22.43
CA TYR A 135 7.09 4.29 23.01
C TYR A 135 8.27 5.05 22.38
N THR A 136 9.44 4.41 22.31
CA THR A 136 10.65 4.99 21.71
C THR A 136 10.45 5.26 20.22
N PHE A 137 9.80 4.33 19.52
CA PHE A 137 9.47 4.49 18.10
C PHE A 137 8.57 5.70 17.85
N PHE A 138 7.46 5.82 18.60
CA PHE A 138 6.52 6.94 18.48
C PHE A 138 7.18 8.27 18.84
N GLN A 139 8.02 8.30 19.89
CA GLN A 139 8.77 9.49 20.27
C GLN A 139 9.70 10.01 19.16
N THR A 140 10.24 9.09 18.35
CA THR A 140 11.20 9.44 17.27
C THR A 140 10.49 9.78 15.96
N ASN A 141 9.34 9.17 15.68
CA ASN A 141 8.70 9.17 14.36
C ASN A 141 7.39 9.96 14.27
N VAL A 142 6.83 10.39 15.40
CA VAL A 142 5.55 11.12 15.49
C VAL A 142 5.80 12.54 16.00
N GLY A 143 4.99 13.51 15.54
CA GLY A 143 5.08 14.89 16.04
C GLY A 143 4.78 14.96 17.54
N ALA A 144 5.42 15.89 18.26
CA ALA A 144 5.33 15.97 19.72
C ALA A 144 3.89 16.05 20.27
N ASP A 145 3.00 16.79 19.59
CA ASP A 145 1.60 16.94 19.99
C ASP A 145 0.81 15.64 19.82
N GLU A 146 1.01 14.95 18.69
CA GLU A 146 0.35 13.67 18.37
C GLU A 146 0.91 12.54 19.25
N PHE A 147 2.20 12.56 19.55
CA PHE A 147 2.84 11.66 20.51
C PHE A 147 2.21 11.76 21.90
N ALA A 148 2.04 12.98 22.41
CA ALA A 148 1.44 13.21 23.73
C ALA A 148 0.00 12.68 23.81
N VAL A 149 -0.79 12.81 22.73
CA VAL A 149 -2.13 12.24 22.64
C VAL A 149 -2.07 10.71 22.74
N HIS A 150 -1.23 10.05 21.96
CA HIS A 150 -1.15 8.59 21.96
C HIS A 150 -0.63 8.01 23.28
N VAL A 151 0.33 8.68 23.93
CA VAL A 151 0.84 8.29 25.25
C VAL A 151 -0.27 8.41 26.29
N LYS A 152 -1.02 9.53 26.29
CA LYS A 152 -2.12 9.74 27.22
C LYS A 152 -3.23 8.71 27.04
N GLU A 153 -3.67 8.47 25.81
CA GLU A 153 -4.69 7.46 25.50
C GLU A 153 -4.26 6.06 25.94
N SER A 154 -3.00 5.69 25.71
CA SER A 154 -2.46 4.38 26.09
C SER A 154 -2.33 4.22 27.61
N ARG A 155 -1.99 5.31 28.31
CA ARG A 155 -1.88 5.36 29.77
C ARG A 155 -3.24 5.24 30.44
N ASP A 156 -4.22 6.01 29.98
CA ASP A 156 -5.59 6.02 30.53
C ASP A 156 -6.29 4.65 30.34
N ALA A 157 -5.93 3.91 29.30
CA ALA A 157 -6.50 2.59 29.02
C ALA A 157 -5.74 1.41 29.65
N SER A 158 -4.48 1.59 30.04
CA SER A 158 -3.68 0.50 30.59
C SER A 158 -3.98 0.29 32.09
N PRO A 159 -4.26 -0.94 32.54
CA PRO A 159 -4.41 -1.25 33.96
C PRO A 159 -3.07 -1.50 34.67
N SER A 160 -1.95 -1.53 33.95
CA SER A 160 -0.65 -1.96 34.48
C SER A 160 0.21 -0.78 34.90
N GLU A 161 0.63 -0.79 36.16
CA GLU A 161 1.49 0.26 36.72
C GLU A 161 2.88 0.29 36.08
N ILE A 162 3.37 -0.85 35.59
CA ILE A 162 4.66 -0.91 34.86
C ILE A 162 4.54 -0.28 33.49
N ILE A 163 3.40 -0.46 32.82
CA ILE A 163 3.13 0.23 31.57
C ILE A 163 3.08 1.75 31.80
N HIS A 164 2.46 2.22 32.88
CA HIS A 164 2.47 3.64 33.23
C HIS A 164 3.89 4.16 33.43
N ARG A 165 4.74 3.43 34.16
CA ARG A 165 6.15 3.80 34.36
C ARG A 165 6.94 3.86 33.06
N ILE A 166 6.64 3.00 32.10
CA ILE A 166 7.26 3.02 30.76
C ILE A 166 6.79 4.26 29.97
N LEU A 167 5.48 4.50 29.93
CA LEU A 167 4.87 5.62 29.21
C LEU A 167 5.25 6.99 29.79
N ASP A 168 5.50 7.04 31.10
CA ASP A 168 5.98 8.24 31.80
C ASP A 168 7.51 8.44 31.65
N GLY A 169 8.21 7.50 30.98
CA GLY A 169 9.66 7.58 30.73
C GLY A 169 10.54 7.21 31.93
N TYR A 170 9.97 6.61 32.99
CA TYR A 170 10.68 6.21 34.20
C TYR A 170 11.31 4.82 34.13
N MET A 171 11.18 4.11 33.00
CA MET A 171 11.80 2.81 32.79
C MET A 171 12.52 2.75 31.45
N SER A 172 13.81 2.45 31.51
CA SER A 172 14.61 2.14 30.34
C SER A 172 14.32 0.73 29.82
N MET A 173 14.61 0.49 28.54
CA MET A 173 14.48 -0.85 27.93
C MET A 173 15.23 -1.93 28.72
N LYS A 174 16.40 -1.60 29.27
CA LYS A 174 17.19 -2.52 30.10
C LYS A 174 16.44 -2.97 31.35
N GLU A 175 15.76 -2.04 32.03
CA GLU A 175 14.96 -2.34 33.24
C GLU A 175 13.71 -3.13 32.89
N VAL A 176 13.07 -2.82 31.76
CA VAL A 176 11.92 -3.57 31.25
C VAL A 176 12.30 -5.02 30.94
N MET A 177 13.42 -5.26 30.24
CA MET A 177 13.89 -6.62 29.97
C MET A 177 14.31 -7.38 31.23
N MET A 178 14.84 -6.69 32.25
CA MET A 178 15.11 -7.31 33.55
C MET A 178 13.81 -7.72 34.25
N TYR A 179 12.78 -6.88 34.19
CA TYR A 179 11.47 -7.17 34.77
C TYR A 179 10.80 -8.39 34.11
N GLU A 180 10.83 -8.49 32.78
CA GLU A 180 10.26 -9.65 32.09
C GLU A 180 10.98 -10.96 32.43
N LYS A 181 12.31 -10.91 32.60
CA LYS A 181 13.09 -12.08 33.04
C LYS A 181 12.74 -12.55 34.45
N THR A 182 12.20 -11.68 35.30
CA THR A 182 11.74 -12.06 36.64
C THR A 182 10.32 -12.64 36.68
N LEU A 183 9.57 -12.52 35.59
CA LEU A 183 8.22 -13.07 35.43
C LEU A 183 8.19 -14.44 34.72
N MET A 184 9.29 -14.83 34.08
CA MET A 184 9.50 -16.15 33.44
C MET A 184 10.07 -17.16 34.43
#